data_AF-A0A0D6TK36-F1
#
_entry.id   AF-A0A0D6TK36-F1
#
_cell.length_a   1.000
_cell.length_b   1.000
_cell.length_c   1.000
_cell.angle_alpha   90.00
_cell.angle_beta   90.00
_cell.angle_gamma   90.00
#
_symmetry.space_group_name_H-M   'P 1'
#
loop_
_entity.id
_entity.type
_entity.pdbx_description
1 polymer ?
#
loop_
_entity_poly.entity_id
_entity_poly.type
_entity_poly.pdbx_seq_one_letter_code
_entity_poly.pdbx_strand_id
1 'polypeptide(L)'
;MIFEGINIGFLWEDVNEKILDAPNPFDEKWRDAKIKYRDFNKTGSLEKMLQLLIIAYKDDSPRDIFTLSKDIKSAGNAIYKDNQVIQLKKDLARTDIEKFIDTIKDKDGLEIPVERFFEFVDSHNFTNMVENTLEGKQFSKTIEGNKIIFKVENSPIDSVELTSKSFLLKINDLIYKYKY
;
A
#
# COMPACT_ATOMS: atom_id res chain seq x y z
N MET A 1 1.02 15.11 6.70
CA MET A 1 1.87 14.07 7.32
C MET A 1 3.15 13.96 6.50
N ILE A 2 4.32 13.89 7.13
CA ILE A 2 5.62 13.77 6.42
C ILE A 2 6.23 12.42 6.77
N PHE A 3 6.66 11.66 5.76
CA PHE A 3 7.36 10.39 5.90
C PHE A 3 8.63 10.44 5.05
N GLU A 4 9.82 10.26 5.66
CA GLU A 4 11.11 10.31 4.95
C GLU A 4 11.28 11.57 4.05
N GLY A 5 10.80 12.73 4.54
CA GLY A 5 10.83 13.99 3.79
C GLY A 5 9.77 14.13 2.68
N ILE A 6 8.87 13.15 2.55
CA ILE A 6 7.77 13.13 1.58
C ILE A 6 6.49 13.57 2.28
N ASN A 7 5.83 14.63 1.81
CA ASN A 7 4.52 14.99 2.30
C ASN A 7 3.47 14.08 1.67
N ILE A 8 2.98 13.11 2.44
CA ILE A 8 2.02 12.09 2.00
C ILE A 8 0.56 12.49 2.26
N GLY A 9 0.29 13.76 2.58
CA GLY A 9 -1.06 14.27 2.84
C GLY A 9 -2.04 14.05 1.67
N PHE A 10 -1.54 14.04 0.43
CA PHE A 10 -2.34 13.76 -0.76
C PHE A 10 -3.03 12.38 -0.73
N LEU A 11 -2.55 11.44 0.09
CA LEU A 11 -3.20 10.13 0.23
C LEU A 11 -4.60 10.25 0.83
N TRP A 12 -4.91 11.30 1.61
CA TRP A 12 -6.21 11.41 2.30
C TRP A 12 -6.96 12.70 2.00
N GLU A 13 -6.40 13.56 1.15
CA GLU A 13 -7.01 14.82 0.73
C GLU A 13 -7.93 14.58 -0.49
N ASP A 14 -9.15 15.10 -0.38
CA ASP A 14 -10.16 15.07 -1.44
C ASP A 14 -9.71 15.91 -2.64
N VAL A 15 -10.04 15.48 -3.87
CA VAL A 15 -9.90 16.32 -5.06
C VAL A 15 -11.06 17.31 -5.06
N ASN A 16 -10.79 18.53 -4.61
CA ASN A 16 -11.72 19.62 -4.86
C ASN A 16 -11.95 19.82 -6.37
N GLU A 17 -13.15 20.28 -6.71
CA GLU A 17 -13.76 20.27 -8.04
C GLU A 17 -12.80 20.61 -9.21
N LYS A 18 -12.96 19.86 -10.30
CA LYS A 18 -12.28 20.13 -11.57
C LYS A 18 -12.72 21.51 -12.06
N ILE A 19 -11.77 22.44 -12.15
CA ILE A 19 -11.99 23.73 -12.81
C ILE A 19 -11.89 23.49 -14.32
N LEU A 20 -12.98 23.76 -15.05
CA LEU A 20 -12.97 23.69 -16.52
C LEU A 20 -11.89 24.65 -17.06
N ASP A 21 -11.08 24.19 -18.01
CA ASP A 21 -10.01 24.96 -18.65
C ASP A 21 -8.86 25.44 -17.74
N ALA A 22 -8.68 24.86 -16.55
CA ALA A 22 -7.52 25.09 -15.70
C ALA A 22 -6.86 23.78 -15.23
N PRO A 23 -5.55 23.77 -14.94
CA PRO A 23 -4.92 22.65 -14.26
C PRO A 23 -5.62 22.34 -12.93
N ASN A 24 -5.73 21.05 -12.61
CA ASN A 24 -6.34 20.63 -11.35
C ASN A 24 -5.52 21.16 -10.16
N PRO A 25 -6.09 21.99 -9.27
CA PRO A 25 -5.36 22.55 -8.12
C PRO A 25 -4.76 21.48 -7.21
N PHE A 26 -5.41 20.32 -7.10
CA PHE A 26 -4.89 19.18 -6.37
C PHE A 26 -3.59 18.65 -6.98
N ASP A 27 -3.57 18.47 -8.30
CA ASP A 27 -2.39 17.98 -9.00
C ASP A 27 -1.26 18.99 -9.02
N GLU A 28 -1.56 20.29 -9.09
CA GLU A 28 -0.53 21.33 -8.96
C GLU A 28 0.09 21.35 -7.56
N LYS A 29 -0.73 21.31 -6.52
CA LYS A 29 -0.27 21.29 -5.12
C LYS A 29 0.58 20.06 -4.81
N TRP A 30 0.19 18.89 -5.33
CA TRP A 30 0.75 17.60 -4.91
C TRP A 30 1.72 16.97 -5.91
N ARG A 31 1.98 17.59 -7.07
CA ARG A 31 2.83 17.03 -8.15
C ARG A 31 4.15 16.49 -7.62
N ASP A 32 4.93 17.34 -6.96
CA ASP A 32 6.28 16.99 -6.50
C ASP A 32 6.25 15.92 -5.41
N ALA A 33 5.26 15.97 -4.53
CA ALA A 33 5.07 14.98 -3.48
C ALA A 33 4.71 13.60 -4.06
N LYS A 34 3.82 13.55 -5.06
CA LYS A 34 3.46 12.31 -5.77
C LYS A 34 4.65 11.72 -6.52
N ILE A 35 5.49 12.56 -7.15
CA ILE A 35 6.72 12.09 -7.82
C ILE A 35 7.66 11.47 -6.80
N LYS A 36 7.97 12.18 -5.70
CA LYS A 36 8.83 11.67 -4.62
C LYS A 36 8.29 10.38 -4.01
N TYR A 37 6.98 10.30 -3.77
CA TYR A 37 6.31 9.10 -3.26
C TYR A 37 6.48 7.90 -4.20
N ARG A 38 6.23 8.09 -5.50
CA ARG A 38 6.39 7.03 -6.50
C ARG A 38 7.84 6.57 -6.59
N ASP A 39 8.78 7.49 -6.62
CA ASP A 39 10.20 7.16 -6.71
C ASP A 39 10.68 6.44 -5.45
N PHE A 40 10.18 6.86 -4.28
CA PHE A 40 10.42 6.18 -3.02
C PHE A 40 9.87 4.75 -2.99
N ASN A 41 8.65 4.50 -3.48
CA ASN A 41 8.12 3.13 -3.57
C ASN A 41 8.99 2.23 -4.46
N LYS A 42 9.65 2.78 -5.48
CA LYS A 42 10.54 2.03 -6.38
C LYS A 42 11.95 1.82 -5.83
N THR A 43 12.47 2.75 -5.02
CA THR A 43 13.91 2.83 -4.69
C THR A 43 14.24 2.85 -3.21
N GLY A 44 13.31 3.28 -2.34
CA GLY A 44 13.48 3.24 -0.88
C GLY A 44 13.63 1.82 -0.37
N SER A 45 14.14 1.60 0.85
CA SER A 45 14.31 0.24 1.38
C SER A 45 12.97 -0.50 1.48
N LEU A 46 12.99 -1.83 1.30
CA LEU A 46 11.80 -2.68 1.39
C LEU A 46 11.08 -2.47 2.73
N GLU A 47 11.84 -2.44 3.82
CA GLU A 47 11.31 -2.17 5.17
C GLU A 47 10.54 -0.85 5.22
N LYS A 48 11.13 0.24 4.70
CA LYS A 48 10.53 1.58 4.77
C LYS A 48 9.32 1.74 3.85
N MET A 49 9.32 1.07 2.71
CA MET A 49 8.15 1.00 1.82
C MET A 49 6.99 0.25 2.51
N LEU A 50 7.25 -0.86 3.20
CA LEU A 50 6.23 -1.56 3.98
C LEU A 50 5.73 -0.73 5.17
N GLN A 51 6.63 0.00 5.86
CA GLN A 51 6.24 0.97 6.90
C GLN A 51 5.27 2.02 6.34
N LEU A 52 5.60 2.61 5.19
CA LEU A 52 4.76 3.60 4.52
C LEU A 52 3.38 3.03 4.19
N LEU A 53 3.33 1.78 3.71
CA LEU A 53 2.07 1.12 3.42
C LEU A 53 1.21 0.93 4.68
N ILE A 54 1.78 0.50 5.80
CA ILE A 54 1.05 0.40 7.08
C ILE A 54 0.58 1.78 7.52
N ILE A 55 1.45 2.80 7.50
CA ILE A 55 1.10 4.19 7.87
C ILE A 55 -0.07 4.70 7.02
N ALA A 56 -0.06 4.40 5.72
CA ALA A 56 -1.09 4.83 4.79
C ALA A 56 -2.49 4.34 5.17
N TYR A 57 -2.60 3.13 5.75
CA TYR A 57 -3.87 2.51 6.12
C TYR A 57 -4.16 2.53 7.63
N LYS A 58 -3.18 2.83 8.49
CA LYS A 58 -3.31 2.67 9.94
C LYS A 58 -4.45 3.50 10.53
N ASP A 59 -4.58 4.74 10.08
CA ASP A 59 -5.49 5.72 10.68
C ASP A 59 -6.69 6.07 9.79
N ASP A 60 -6.55 5.98 8.47
CA ASP A 60 -7.60 6.29 7.50
C ASP A 60 -7.34 5.55 6.18
N SER A 61 -8.34 5.50 5.31
CA SER A 61 -8.24 4.86 4.00
C SER A 61 -7.53 5.78 3.00
N PRO A 62 -6.35 5.40 2.48
CA PRO A 62 -5.66 6.22 1.50
C PRO A 62 -6.35 6.08 0.14
N ARG A 63 -6.26 7.14 -0.66
CA ARG A 63 -6.46 7.09 -2.10
C ARG A 63 -5.39 6.19 -2.67
N ASP A 64 -5.83 5.09 -3.27
CA ASP A 64 -4.91 4.05 -3.65
C ASP A 64 -4.13 4.45 -4.91
N ILE A 65 -2.91 4.94 -4.70
CA ILE A 65 -1.97 5.29 -5.76
C ILE A 65 -0.69 4.43 -5.72
N PHE A 66 -0.76 3.26 -5.07
CA PHE A 66 0.41 2.41 -4.91
C PHE A 66 0.75 1.72 -6.22
N THR A 67 1.95 1.98 -6.74
CA THR A 67 2.43 1.36 -7.98
C THR A 67 3.88 0.93 -7.83
N LEU A 68 4.16 -0.30 -8.25
CA LEU A 68 5.50 -0.88 -8.27
C LEU A 68 5.98 -1.20 -9.68
N SER A 69 5.22 -0.88 -10.73
CA SER A 69 5.62 -1.14 -12.10
C SER A 69 6.89 -0.38 -12.48
N LYS A 70 7.79 -1.02 -13.23
CA LYS A 70 8.98 -0.36 -13.83
C LYS A 70 8.56 0.86 -14.64
N ASP A 71 7.68 0.61 -15.58
CA ASP A 71 7.14 1.57 -16.54
C ASP A 71 5.68 1.22 -16.90
N ILE A 72 5.10 1.99 -17.83
CA ILE A 72 3.72 1.79 -18.31
C ILE A 72 3.54 0.44 -19.01
N LYS A 73 4.57 -0.02 -19.74
CA LYS A 73 4.51 -1.31 -20.45
C LYS A 73 4.48 -2.47 -19.46
N SER A 74 5.32 -2.41 -18.43
CA SER A 74 5.30 -3.38 -17.33
C SER A 74 3.99 -3.34 -16.54
N ALA A 75 3.37 -2.16 -16.37
CA ALA A 75 2.03 -2.08 -15.79
C ALA A 75 1.00 -2.84 -16.64
N GLY A 76 1.08 -2.71 -17.98
CA GLY A 76 0.23 -3.44 -18.91
C GLY A 76 0.47 -4.96 -18.98
N ASN A 77 1.57 -5.46 -18.39
CA ASN A 77 1.86 -6.89 -18.29
C ASN A 77 1.22 -7.54 -17.05
N ALA A 78 0.49 -6.79 -16.22
CA ALA A 78 -0.18 -7.33 -15.06
C ALA A 78 -1.15 -8.44 -15.46
N ILE A 79 -1.17 -9.52 -14.68
CA ILE A 79 -2.07 -10.65 -14.89
C ILE A 79 -3.32 -10.42 -14.05
N TYR A 80 -4.48 -10.42 -14.70
CA TYR A 80 -5.77 -10.27 -14.05
C TYR A 80 -6.42 -11.64 -13.89
N LYS A 81 -6.69 -12.06 -12.66
CA LYS A 81 -7.30 -13.36 -12.35
C LYS A 81 -8.10 -13.29 -11.06
N ASP A 82 -9.37 -13.72 -11.07
CA ASP A 82 -10.19 -13.88 -9.86
C ASP A 82 -10.12 -12.69 -8.89
N ASN A 83 -10.31 -11.47 -9.42
CA ASN A 83 -10.19 -10.18 -8.72
C ASN A 83 -8.77 -9.85 -8.20
N GLN A 84 -7.74 -10.45 -8.77
CA GLN A 84 -6.36 -10.16 -8.42
C GLN A 84 -5.65 -9.49 -9.58
N VAL A 85 -4.86 -8.47 -9.27
CA VAL A 85 -3.87 -7.86 -10.15
C VAL A 85 -2.50 -8.37 -9.72
N ILE A 86 -1.91 -9.25 -10.52
CA ILE A 86 -0.66 -9.93 -10.20
C ILE A 86 0.47 -9.33 -11.03
N GLN A 87 1.54 -8.91 -10.36
CA GLN A 87 2.77 -8.43 -10.98
C GLN A 87 3.95 -9.31 -10.57
N LEU A 88 4.74 -9.74 -11.56
CA LEU A 88 5.92 -10.57 -11.34
C LEU A 88 7.19 -9.71 -11.36
N LYS A 89 8.26 -10.19 -10.73
CA LYS A 89 9.58 -9.53 -10.65
C LYS A 89 10.07 -8.88 -11.94
N LYS A 90 9.86 -9.53 -13.08
CA LYS A 90 10.30 -9.00 -14.39
C LYS A 90 9.65 -7.66 -14.73
N ASP A 91 8.46 -7.38 -14.18
CA ASP A 91 7.65 -6.18 -14.40
C ASP A 91 7.69 -5.19 -13.23
N LEU A 92 8.23 -5.61 -12.07
CA LEU A 92 8.37 -4.78 -10.87
C LEU A 92 9.65 -3.93 -10.90
N ALA A 93 9.55 -2.64 -10.59
CA ALA A 93 10.69 -1.72 -10.45
C ALA A 93 11.68 -2.18 -9.38
N ARG A 94 11.18 -2.92 -8.40
CA ARG A 94 11.92 -3.43 -7.27
C ARG A 94 12.52 -4.81 -7.55
N THR A 95 13.81 -4.97 -7.29
CA THR A 95 14.50 -6.26 -7.46
C THR A 95 14.42 -7.16 -6.23
N ASP A 96 14.01 -6.61 -5.08
CA ASP A 96 13.85 -7.30 -3.79
C ASP A 96 12.46 -7.96 -3.61
N ILE A 97 11.55 -7.74 -4.57
CA ILE A 97 10.20 -8.34 -4.60
C ILE A 97 10.11 -9.32 -5.78
N GLU A 98 9.74 -10.56 -5.47
CA GLU A 98 9.55 -11.62 -6.46
C GLU A 98 8.15 -11.53 -7.09
N LYS A 99 7.14 -11.21 -6.28
CA LYS A 99 5.74 -11.13 -6.71
C LYS A 99 4.97 -10.13 -5.87
N PHE A 100 4.12 -9.35 -6.52
CA PHE A 100 3.13 -8.48 -5.89
C PHE A 100 1.74 -8.87 -6.35
N ILE A 101 0.78 -8.92 -5.43
CA ILE A 101 -0.62 -9.18 -5.73
C ILE A 101 -1.47 -8.15 -4.99
N ASP A 102 -2.33 -7.47 -5.74
CA ASP A 102 -3.40 -6.66 -5.19
C ASP A 102 -4.71 -7.42 -5.41
N THR A 103 -5.39 -7.80 -4.34
CA THR A 103 -6.74 -8.35 -4.42
C THR A 103 -7.71 -7.19 -4.31
N ILE A 104 -8.56 -7.03 -5.32
CA ILE A 104 -9.57 -5.97 -5.40
C ILE A 104 -10.97 -6.53 -5.16
N LYS A 105 -11.88 -5.66 -4.74
CA LYS A 105 -13.30 -5.98 -4.57
C LYS A 105 -14.12 -4.80 -5.08
N ASP A 106 -15.23 -5.10 -5.77
CA ASP A 106 -16.23 -4.09 -6.06
C ASP A 106 -17.02 -3.76 -4.80
N LYS A 107 -17.04 -2.48 -4.44
CA LYS A 107 -17.86 -1.93 -3.37
C LYS A 107 -18.56 -0.69 -3.91
N ASP A 108 -19.88 -0.79 -4.10
CA ASP A 108 -20.73 0.29 -4.60
C ASP A 108 -20.29 0.83 -5.99
N GLY A 109 -19.82 -0.06 -6.88
CA GLY A 109 -19.35 0.30 -8.21
C GLY A 109 -17.93 0.89 -8.25
N LEU A 110 -17.18 0.76 -7.15
CA LEU A 110 -15.79 1.16 -7.04
C LEU A 110 -14.92 -0.05 -6.71
N GLU A 111 -13.87 -0.25 -7.50
CA GLU A 111 -12.83 -1.24 -7.19
C GLU A 111 -11.95 -0.72 -6.05
N ILE A 112 -11.95 -1.42 -4.92
CA ILE A 112 -11.10 -1.11 -3.77
C ILE A 112 -10.12 -2.25 -3.50
N PRO A 113 -8.86 -1.95 -3.10
CA PRO A 113 -7.97 -2.98 -2.62
C PRO A 113 -8.48 -3.54 -1.29
N VAL A 114 -8.50 -4.86 -1.15
CA VAL A 114 -8.85 -5.56 0.10
C VAL A 114 -7.66 -6.33 0.66
N GLU A 115 -6.70 -6.72 -0.18
CA GLU A 115 -5.48 -7.38 0.26
C GLU A 115 -4.28 -6.97 -0.59
N ARG A 116 -3.12 -6.78 0.06
CA ARG A 116 -1.85 -6.47 -0.58
C ARG A 116 -0.78 -7.44 -0.17
N PHE A 117 -0.41 -8.33 -1.09
CA PHE A 117 0.56 -9.38 -0.86
C PHE A 117 1.88 -9.06 -1.57
N PHE A 118 2.99 -9.21 -0.83
CA PHE A 118 4.34 -9.15 -1.36
C PHE A 118 5.08 -10.44 -1.02
N GLU A 119 5.71 -11.03 -2.04
CA GLU A 119 6.67 -12.12 -1.89
C GLU A 119 8.08 -11.56 -2.11
N PHE A 120 8.97 -11.84 -1.16
CA PHE A 120 10.33 -11.32 -1.15
C PHE A 120 11.31 -12.28 -1.79
N VAL A 121 12.33 -11.73 -2.44
CA VAL A 121 13.44 -12.53 -2.97
C VAL A 121 14.25 -13.14 -1.83
N ASP A 122 14.60 -12.31 -0.84
CA ASP A 122 15.41 -12.69 0.31
C ASP A 122 14.57 -12.85 1.58
N SER A 123 15.15 -13.52 2.58
CA SER A 123 14.47 -13.67 3.87
C SER A 123 14.64 -12.40 4.70
N HIS A 124 13.57 -11.92 5.31
CA HIS A 124 13.55 -10.73 6.15
C HIS A 124 12.88 -11.00 7.49
N ASN A 125 13.25 -10.24 8.52
CA ASN A 125 12.52 -10.19 9.78
C ASN A 125 11.96 -8.79 9.98
N PHE A 126 10.68 -8.61 9.65
CA PHE A 126 9.99 -7.33 9.75
C PHE A 126 9.10 -7.21 10.99
N THR A 127 9.24 -8.12 11.96
CA THR A 127 8.40 -8.16 13.16
C THR A 127 8.44 -6.83 13.93
N ASN A 128 9.64 -6.37 14.28
CA ASN A 128 9.83 -5.11 15.02
C ASN A 128 9.37 -3.89 14.21
N MET A 129 9.53 -3.94 12.89
CA MET A 129 9.06 -2.87 12.00
C MET A 129 7.54 -2.71 12.11
N VAL A 130 6.79 -3.81 12.03
CA VAL A 130 5.32 -3.78 12.10
C VAL A 130 4.87 -3.31 13.48
N GLU A 131 5.46 -3.84 14.56
CA GLU A 131 5.13 -3.44 15.94
C GLU A 131 5.33 -1.94 16.16
N ASN A 132 6.49 -1.41 15.76
CA ASN A 132 6.80 0.00 15.90
C ASN A 132 5.87 0.87 15.03
N THR A 133 5.51 0.43 13.84
CA THR A 133 4.67 1.22 12.93
C THR A 133 3.21 1.27 13.42
N LEU A 134 2.74 0.20 14.05
CA LEU A 134 1.43 0.09 14.67
C LEU A 134 1.35 0.78 16.04
N GLU A 135 2.43 1.38 16.54
CA GLU A 135 2.42 2.12 17.81
C GLU A 135 1.27 3.14 17.85
N GLY A 136 0.57 3.18 18.99
CA GLY A 136 -0.65 3.97 19.17
C GLY A 136 -1.95 3.28 18.73
N LYS A 137 -1.89 2.09 18.11
CA LYS A 137 -3.05 1.22 17.88
C LYS A 137 -3.10 0.07 18.88
N GLN A 138 -4.31 -0.38 19.17
CA GLN A 138 -4.53 -1.65 19.85
C GLN A 138 -4.44 -2.77 18.81
N PHE A 139 -3.58 -3.75 19.06
CA PHE A 139 -3.44 -4.92 18.21
C PHE A 139 -3.09 -6.15 19.03
N SER A 140 -3.45 -7.32 18.50
CA SER A 140 -3.01 -8.61 19.02
C SER A 140 -1.99 -9.23 18.07
N LYS A 141 -1.03 -9.97 18.63
CA LYS A 141 0.01 -10.68 17.89
C LYS A 141 -0.14 -12.18 18.14
N THR A 142 -0.34 -12.95 17.09
CA THR A 142 -0.42 -14.41 17.14
C THR A 142 0.66 -15.02 16.26
N ILE A 143 1.25 -16.13 16.70
CA ILE A 143 2.23 -16.89 15.93
C ILE A 143 1.61 -18.24 15.57
N GLU A 144 1.49 -18.51 14.27
CA GLU A 144 0.91 -19.73 13.72
C GLU A 144 1.95 -20.39 12.80
N GLY A 145 2.68 -21.38 13.32
CA GLY A 145 3.77 -22.02 12.58
C GLY A 145 4.88 -21.03 12.23
N ASN A 146 5.11 -20.78 10.94
CA ASN A 146 6.12 -19.84 10.44
C ASN A 146 5.55 -18.44 10.12
N LYS A 147 4.30 -18.18 10.50
CA LYS A 147 3.56 -16.96 10.21
C LYS A 147 3.28 -16.18 11.48
N ILE A 148 3.48 -14.87 11.42
CA ILE A 148 3.13 -13.92 12.49
C ILE A 148 1.95 -13.09 11.99
N ILE A 149 0.89 -12.98 12.77
CA ILE A 149 -0.33 -12.25 12.43
C ILE A 149 -0.54 -11.15 13.46
N PHE A 150 -0.63 -9.91 12.99
CA PHE A 150 -1.02 -8.74 13.78
C PHE A 150 -2.44 -8.37 13.41
N LYS A 151 -3.42 -8.61 14.29
CA LYS A 151 -4.81 -8.12 14.09
C LYS A 151 -4.96 -6.77 14.74
N VAL A 152 -5.45 -5.79 14.00
CA VAL A 152 -5.51 -4.39 14.45
C VAL A 152 -6.96 -4.01 14.74
N GLU A 153 -7.22 -3.48 15.92
CA GLU A 153 -8.56 -3.07 16.33
C GLU A 153 -8.84 -1.62 15.90
N ASN A 154 -10.09 -1.35 15.50
CA ASN A 154 -10.57 -0.01 15.13
C ASN A 154 -9.66 0.72 14.11
N SER A 155 -9.22 -0.01 13.09
CA SER A 155 -8.33 0.49 12.04
C SER A 155 -8.86 0.08 10.65
N PRO A 156 -8.59 0.88 9.59
CA PRO A 156 -8.74 0.41 8.21
C PRO A 156 -7.85 -0.78 7.86
N ILE A 157 -6.87 -1.11 8.70
CA ILE A 157 -6.15 -2.38 8.65
C ILE A 157 -6.95 -3.42 9.45
N ASP A 158 -7.31 -4.53 8.81
CA ASP A 158 -7.81 -5.71 9.52
C ASP A 158 -6.63 -6.46 10.16
N SER A 159 -5.65 -6.80 9.33
CA SER A 159 -4.46 -7.51 9.80
C SER A 159 -3.23 -7.29 8.94
N VAL A 160 -2.06 -7.45 9.56
CA VAL A 160 -0.76 -7.59 8.88
C VAL A 160 -0.24 -8.98 9.15
N GLU A 161 0.05 -9.74 8.11
CA GLU A 161 0.61 -11.08 8.21
C GLU A 161 2.02 -11.11 7.65
N LEU A 162 2.96 -11.70 8.39
CA LEU A 162 4.36 -11.83 8.02
C LEU A 162 4.79 -13.28 7.98
N THR A 163 5.61 -13.61 7.00
CA THR A 163 6.57 -14.72 7.10
C THR A 163 7.97 -14.18 6.87
N SER A 164 9.00 -15.02 6.91
CA SER A 164 10.33 -14.58 6.50
C SER A 164 10.42 -14.18 5.03
N LYS A 165 9.47 -14.61 4.18
CA LYS A 165 9.48 -14.40 2.73
C LYS A 165 8.29 -13.61 2.21
N SER A 166 7.39 -13.15 3.06
CA SER A 166 6.19 -12.46 2.60
C SER A 166 5.63 -11.49 3.62
N PHE A 167 4.86 -10.55 3.07
CA PHE A 167 4.02 -9.61 3.79
C PHE A 167 2.64 -9.59 3.16
N LEU A 168 1.60 -9.61 3.99
CA LEU A 168 0.23 -9.41 3.58
C LEU A 168 -0.42 -8.33 4.44
N LEU A 169 -0.90 -7.26 3.82
CA LEU A 169 -1.80 -6.32 4.46
C LEU A 169 -3.24 -6.65 4.05
N LYS A 170 -4.09 -6.96 5.03
CA LYS A 170 -5.54 -7.10 4.85
C LYS A 170 -6.22 -5.83 5.29
N ILE A 171 -7.08 -5.31 4.42
CA ILE A 171 -7.80 -4.07 4.62
C ILE A 171 -9.18 -4.40 5.18
N ASN A 172 -9.59 -3.67 6.20
CA ASN A 172 -10.91 -3.79 6.80
C ASN A 172 -11.93 -3.05 5.93
N ASP A 173 -12.60 -3.80 5.05
CA ASP A 173 -13.56 -3.25 4.09
C ASP A 173 -14.82 -2.64 4.74
N LEU A 174 -15.13 -2.98 5.99
CA LEU A 174 -16.24 -2.37 6.74
C LEU A 174 -15.92 -0.95 7.18
N ILE A 175 -14.65 -0.67 7.51
CA ILE A 175 -14.18 0.65 7.96
C ILE A 175 -13.70 1.49 6.77
N TYR A 176 -13.39 0.85 5.64
CA TYR A 176 -12.84 1.54 4.47
C TYR A 176 -13.79 2.61 3.92
N LYS A 177 -13.31 3.86 3.89
CA LYS A 177 -14.00 5.03 3.34
C LYS A 177 -13.32 5.46 2.05
N TYR A 178 -14.04 5.39 0.94
CA TYR A 178 -13.54 5.93 -0.32
C TYR A 178 -13.62 7.46 -0.32
N LYS A 179 -12.56 8.13 -0.78
CA LYS A 179 -12.47 9.58 -0.92
C LYS A 179 -12.21 9.94 -2.39
N TYR A 180 -12.99 10.89 -2.92
CA TYR A 180 -12.97 11.30 -4.33
C TYR A 180 -11.77 12.19 -4.67
#